data_AF-A0A2G9F967-F1
#
_entry.id   AF-A0A2G9F967-F1
#
_cell.length_a   1.000
_cell.length_b   1.000
_cell.length_c   1.000
_cell.angle_alpha   90.00
_cell.angle_beta   90.00
_cell.angle_gamma   90.00
#
_symmetry.space_group_name_H-M   'P 1'
#
loop_
_entity.id
_entity.type
_entity.pdbx_description
1 polymer ?
#
loop_
_entity_poly.entity_id
_entity_poly.type
_entity_poly.pdbx_seq_one_letter_code
_entity_poly.pdbx_strand_id
1 'polypeptide(L)'
;MKFILNKSMVGINGIEKISLKEIIEKFLYPKNIKIKIEKDPYNINIELKYEDFTVYYNIYYYVDKEIPEFHTLSFSLEKLYLNDQIYIKVGEEAKKVISKIKKYFKENYESLNYKYEANEYSGSYYFKNLELTIFFEKCGRKKIVDGIDISLPYEDNPNILDVGKILKLDTLKNIFNND
;
A
#
# COMPACT_ATOMS: atom_id res chain seq x y z
N MET A 1 5.24 -6.68 -14.46
CA MET A 1 6.58 -6.49 -13.84
C MET A 1 6.75 -7.41 -12.63
N LYS A 2 7.98 -7.76 -12.18
CA LYS A 2 8.19 -8.53 -10.93
C LYS A 2 8.25 -7.60 -9.72
N PHE A 3 7.29 -7.69 -8.80
CA PHE A 3 7.31 -6.96 -7.53
C PHE A 3 8.06 -7.77 -6.47
N ILE A 4 9.13 -7.21 -5.92
CA ILE A 4 10.01 -7.91 -4.99
C ILE A 4 10.12 -7.07 -3.72
N LEU A 5 9.87 -7.71 -2.58
CA LEU A 5 10.12 -7.15 -1.25
C LEU A 5 11.59 -6.74 -1.13
N ASN A 6 11.84 -5.59 -0.51
CA ASN A 6 13.21 -5.13 -0.29
C ASN A 6 13.93 -6.01 0.75
N LYS A 7 15.27 -6.03 0.68
CA LYS A 7 16.10 -6.73 1.66
C LYS A 7 15.96 -6.15 3.07
N SER A 8 15.66 -4.86 3.16
CA SER A 8 15.29 -4.16 4.41
C SER A 8 13.95 -4.59 4.99
N MET A 9 13.21 -5.47 4.28
CA MET A 9 11.88 -5.94 4.65
C MET A 9 10.80 -4.85 4.67
N VAL A 10 11.09 -3.68 4.10
CA VAL A 10 10.15 -2.55 3.98
C VAL A 10 10.04 -2.13 2.51
N GLY A 11 8.82 -2.06 2.00
CA GLY A 11 8.56 -1.63 0.62
C GLY A 11 9.07 -2.61 -0.45
N ILE A 12 9.07 -2.16 -1.71
CA ILE A 12 9.33 -3.01 -2.88
C ILE A 12 10.27 -2.37 -3.89
N ASN A 13 11.00 -3.20 -4.64
CA ASN A 13 11.81 -2.81 -5.80
C ASN A 13 12.78 -1.62 -5.55
N GLY A 14 13.26 -1.47 -4.32
CA GLY A 14 14.17 -0.43 -3.85
C GLY A 14 13.48 0.81 -3.28
N ILE A 15 12.14 0.89 -3.29
CA ILE A 15 11.37 1.99 -2.71
C ILE A 15 11.04 1.63 -1.27
N GLU A 16 11.58 2.39 -0.32
CA GLU A 16 11.45 2.15 1.13
C GLU A 16 10.69 3.25 1.87
N LYS A 17 10.46 4.39 1.20
CA LYS A 17 9.89 5.62 1.75
C LYS A 17 8.97 6.29 0.75
N ILE A 18 8.12 7.19 1.23
CA ILE A 18 7.08 7.78 0.39
C ILE A 18 7.71 8.78 -0.58
N SER A 19 7.85 8.36 -1.84
CA SER A 19 8.35 9.21 -2.93
C SER A 19 7.59 8.94 -4.22
N LEU A 20 6.61 9.80 -4.52
CA LEU A 20 5.86 9.73 -5.78
C LEU A 20 6.78 9.88 -7.00
N LYS A 21 7.87 10.65 -6.87
CA LYS A 21 8.88 10.81 -7.92
C LYS A 21 9.58 9.47 -8.20
N GLU A 22 10.09 8.79 -7.17
CA GLU A 22 10.75 7.50 -7.34
C GLU A 22 9.79 6.45 -7.90
N ILE A 23 8.53 6.45 -7.46
CA ILE A 23 7.49 5.55 -7.97
C ILE A 23 7.28 5.76 -9.47
N ILE A 24 7.15 7.01 -9.93
CA ILE A 24 6.97 7.32 -11.35
C ILE A 24 8.23 7.01 -12.16
N GLU A 25 9.42 7.28 -11.63
CA GLU A 25 10.67 6.91 -12.30
C GLU A 25 10.82 5.39 -12.44
N LYS A 26 10.42 4.63 -11.41
CA LYS A 26 10.55 3.18 -11.37
C LYS A 26 9.50 2.46 -12.20
N PHE A 27 8.25 2.91 -12.13
CA PHE A 27 7.09 2.21 -12.69
C PHE A 27 6.45 2.94 -13.87
N LEU A 28 7.08 4.03 -14.33
CA LEU A 28 6.56 4.96 -15.31
C LEU A 28 5.31 5.68 -14.79
N TYR A 29 4.72 6.53 -15.62
CA TYR A 29 3.52 7.28 -15.22
C TYR A 29 2.29 6.36 -15.16
N PRO A 30 1.39 6.49 -14.17
CA PRO A 30 0.20 5.64 -14.07
C PRO A 30 -0.74 5.83 -15.26
N LYS A 31 -1.46 4.76 -15.63
CA LYS A 31 -2.45 4.76 -16.72
C LYS A 31 -3.66 5.62 -16.40
N ASN A 32 -4.06 5.67 -15.13
CA ASN A 32 -5.17 6.47 -14.66
C ASN A 32 -4.91 6.95 -13.23
N ILE A 33 -5.40 8.14 -12.91
CA ILE A 33 -5.32 8.73 -11.57
C ILE A 33 -6.75 9.08 -11.15
N LYS A 34 -7.18 8.57 -10.00
CA LYS A 34 -8.43 9.00 -9.36
C LYS A 34 -8.11 9.75 -8.08
N ILE A 35 -8.91 10.77 -7.78
CA ILE A 35 -8.78 11.59 -6.58
C ILE A 35 -10.14 11.66 -5.92
N LYS A 36 -10.17 11.46 -4.61
CA LYS A 36 -11.32 11.74 -3.76
C LYS A 36 -10.88 12.72 -2.69
N ILE A 37 -11.62 13.83 -2.58
CA ILE A 37 -11.42 14.83 -1.54
C ILE A 37 -12.62 14.74 -0.59
N GLU A 38 -12.33 14.53 0.68
CA GLU A 38 -13.29 14.58 1.79
C GLU A 38 -13.02 15.87 2.55
N LYS A 39 -14.06 16.58 3.02
CA LYS A 39 -13.91 17.91 3.64
C LYS A 39 -13.98 17.91 5.17
N ASP A 40 -14.58 16.88 5.78
CA ASP A 40 -14.87 16.83 7.23
C ASP A 40 -14.55 15.44 7.83
N PRO A 41 -13.32 15.18 8.29
CA PRO A 41 -12.13 16.02 8.18
C PRO A 41 -11.57 16.07 6.76
N TYR A 42 -10.73 17.06 6.48
CA TYR A 42 -10.15 17.22 5.16
C TYR A 42 -9.18 16.07 4.85
N ASN A 43 -9.46 15.25 3.84
CA ASN A 43 -8.57 14.15 3.43
C ASN A 43 -8.51 14.07 1.90
N ILE A 44 -7.33 13.73 1.37
CA ILE A 44 -7.15 13.52 -0.07
C ILE A 44 -6.69 12.08 -0.27
N ASN A 45 -7.51 11.29 -0.96
CA ASN A 45 -7.18 9.93 -1.35
C ASN A 45 -6.90 9.90 -2.85
N ILE A 46 -5.71 9.45 -3.22
CA ILE A 46 -5.24 9.39 -4.61
C ILE A 46 -4.97 7.92 -4.96
N GLU A 47 -5.64 7.44 -6.00
CA GLU A 47 -5.46 6.10 -6.55
C GLU A 47 -4.70 6.21 -7.88
N LEU A 48 -3.46 5.70 -7.92
CA LEU A 48 -2.64 5.62 -9.14
C LEU A 48 -2.75 4.21 -9.71
N LYS A 49 -3.46 4.06 -10.82
CA LYS A 49 -3.67 2.77 -11.48
C LYS A 49 -2.58 2.49 -12.50
N TYR A 50 -1.89 1.38 -12.30
CA TYR A 50 -0.98 0.80 -13.28
C TYR A 50 -1.65 -0.42 -13.93
N GLU A 51 -0.93 -1.11 -14.81
CA GLU A 51 -1.44 -2.31 -15.46
C GLU A 51 -1.61 -3.48 -14.50
N ASP A 52 -0.59 -3.74 -13.68
CA ASP A 52 -0.49 -4.93 -12.85
C ASP A 52 -0.73 -4.65 -11.35
N PHE A 53 -0.93 -3.38 -10.97
CA PHE A 53 -1.04 -2.96 -9.58
C PHE A 53 -1.67 -1.57 -9.42
N THR A 54 -2.00 -1.23 -8.18
CA THR A 54 -2.48 0.09 -7.80
C THR A 54 -1.63 0.64 -6.68
N VAL A 55 -1.31 1.94 -6.72
CA VAL A 55 -0.75 2.67 -5.59
C VAL A 55 -1.84 3.52 -4.97
N TYR A 56 -2.06 3.37 -3.67
CA TYR A 56 -2.91 4.25 -2.89
C TYR A 56 -2.03 5.23 -2.15
N TYR A 57 -2.25 6.51 -2.37
CA TYR A 57 -1.55 7.59 -1.68
C TYR A 57 -2.59 8.48 -1.00
N ASN A 58 -2.53 8.55 0.33
CA ASN A 58 -3.51 9.28 1.13
C ASN A 58 -2.82 10.39 1.90
N ILE A 59 -3.49 11.52 2.01
CA ILE A 59 -3.04 12.71 2.73
C ILE A 59 -4.12 13.04 3.74
N TYR A 60 -3.72 13.08 5.01
CA TYR A 60 -4.60 13.36 6.13
C TYR A 60 -4.29 14.74 6.67
N TYR A 61 -5.34 15.47 7.04
CA TYR A 61 -5.22 16.81 7.60
C TYR A 61 -5.64 16.81 9.06
N TYR A 62 -5.09 17.79 9.78
CA TYR A 62 -5.60 18.10 11.10
C TYR A 62 -7.08 18.50 11.01
N VAL A 63 -7.87 18.05 11.98
CA VAL A 63 -9.27 18.44 12.13
C VAL A 63 -9.39 19.97 12.11
N ASP A 64 -10.32 20.47 11.29
CA ASP A 64 -10.61 21.89 11.08
C ASP A 64 -9.43 22.75 10.62
N LYS A 65 -8.40 22.17 10.00
CA LYS A 65 -7.25 22.91 9.45
C LYS A 65 -6.93 22.50 8.02
N GLU A 66 -6.53 23.49 7.23
CA GLU A 66 -5.97 23.30 5.89
C GLU A 66 -4.47 22.97 5.91
N ILE A 67 -4.02 22.33 7.00
CA ILE A 67 -2.62 21.93 7.21
C ILE A 67 -2.57 20.40 7.17
N PRO A 68 -1.86 19.81 6.20
CA PRO A 68 -1.73 18.36 6.16
C PRO A 68 -0.87 17.88 7.32
N GLU A 69 -1.32 16.83 7.99
CA GLU A 69 -0.66 16.24 9.16
C GLU A 69 0.34 15.16 8.74
N PHE A 70 -0.13 14.16 8.00
CA PHE A 70 0.68 13.04 7.54
C PHE A 70 0.18 12.47 6.22
N HIS A 71 1.00 11.67 5.56
CA HIS A 71 0.60 10.90 4.39
C HIS A 71 0.94 9.41 4.53
N THR A 72 0.21 8.59 3.78
CA THR A 72 0.46 7.16 3.68
C THR A 72 0.53 6.75 2.22
N LEU A 73 1.32 5.70 1.95
CA LEU A 73 1.39 5.10 0.62
C LEU A 73 1.40 3.58 0.75
N SER A 74 0.55 2.90 -0.02
CA SER A 74 0.57 1.44 -0.14
C SER A 74 0.51 0.98 -1.59
N PHE A 75 1.13 -0.16 -1.85
CA PHE A 75 1.03 -0.87 -3.11
C PHE A 75 0.06 -2.03 -2.94
N SER A 76 -0.97 -2.09 -3.77
CA SER A 76 -1.88 -3.22 -3.86
C SER A 76 -1.53 -4.07 -5.07
N LEU A 77 -1.19 -5.33 -4.81
CA LEU A 77 -0.51 -6.23 -5.74
C LEU A 77 -1.30 -7.52 -5.93
N GLU A 78 -1.30 -8.07 -7.15
CA GLU A 78 -1.79 -9.44 -7.37
C GLU A 78 -0.77 -10.50 -6.95
N LYS A 79 0.53 -10.17 -6.99
CA LYS A 79 1.63 -11.08 -6.71
C LYS A 79 2.84 -10.34 -6.14
N LEU A 80 3.36 -10.85 -5.02
CA LEU A 80 4.55 -10.33 -4.35
C LEU A 80 5.59 -11.45 -4.19
N TYR A 81 6.83 -11.17 -4.59
CA TYR A 81 7.98 -12.03 -4.32
C TYR A 81 8.63 -11.59 -3.02
N LEU A 82 8.64 -12.46 -2.01
CA LEU A 82 9.33 -12.23 -0.74
C LEU A 82 10.85 -12.36 -0.93
N ASN A 83 11.26 -13.27 -1.81
CA ASN A 83 12.62 -13.40 -2.34
C ASN A 83 12.56 -14.06 -3.72
N ASP A 84 13.69 -14.48 -4.28
CA ASP A 84 13.72 -15.10 -5.60
C ASP A 84 13.03 -16.47 -5.70
N GLN A 85 12.80 -17.14 -4.57
CA GLN A 85 12.23 -18.49 -4.50
C GLN A 85 10.81 -18.50 -3.95
N ILE A 86 10.47 -17.56 -3.08
CA ILE A 86 9.21 -17.51 -2.33
C ILE A 86 8.38 -16.33 -2.83
N TYR A 87 7.19 -16.63 -3.33
CA TYR A 87 6.20 -15.63 -3.72
C TYR A 87 4.81 -16.01 -3.20
N ILE A 88 3.99 -14.98 -3.05
CA ILE A 88 2.58 -15.06 -2.65
C ILE A 88 1.74 -14.36 -3.74
N LYS A 89 0.49 -14.78 -3.90
CA LYS A 89 -0.42 -14.19 -4.88
C LYS A 89 -1.87 -14.30 -4.47
N VAL A 90 -2.69 -13.40 -4.99
CA VAL A 90 -4.15 -13.46 -4.94
C VAL A 90 -4.66 -14.77 -5.55
N GLY A 91 -5.74 -15.31 -4.99
CA GLY A 91 -6.31 -16.61 -5.33
C GLY A 91 -5.66 -17.82 -4.65
N GLU A 92 -4.55 -17.64 -3.93
CA GLU A 92 -3.99 -18.72 -3.10
C GLU A 92 -4.77 -18.93 -1.81
N GLU A 93 -4.77 -20.16 -1.30
CA GLU A 93 -5.31 -20.43 0.03
C GLU A 93 -4.47 -19.72 1.10
N ALA A 94 -5.10 -18.92 1.95
CA ALA A 94 -4.41 -18.09 2.94
C ALA A 94 -3.45 -18.91 3.80
N LYS A 95 -3.84 -20.12 4.23
CA LYS A 95 -2.97 -21.02 5.00
C LYS A 95 -1.62 -21.28 4.33
N LYS A 96 -1.59 -21.46 3.00
CA LYS A 96 -0.35 -21.67 2.22
C LYS A 96 0.48 -20.40 2.17
N VAL A 97 -0.16 -19.25 1.99
CA VAL A 97 0.50 -17.93 2.02
C VAL A 97 1.16 -17.68 3.38
N ILE A 98 0.46 -17.93 4.49
CA ILE A 98 1.02 -17.81 5.84
C ILE A 98 2.21 -18.77 6.04
N SER A 99 2.14 -20.00 5.54
CA SER A 99 3.27 -20.94 5.59
C SER A 99 4.49 -20.46 4.81
N LYS A 100 4.31 -19.83 3.65
CA LYS A 100 5.40 -19.23 2.86
C LYS A 100 6.04 -18.04 3.59
N ILE A 101 5.23 -17.18 4.19
CA ILE A 101 5.73 -16.03 4.98
C ILE A 101 6.51 -16.54 6.21
N LYS A 102 5.98 -17.54 6.93
CA LYS A 102 6.70 -18.22 8.03
C LYS A 102 8.07 -18.74 7.60
N LYS A 103 8.15 -19.39 6.43
CA LYS A 103 9.42 -19.88 5.87
C LYS A 103 10.38 -18.72 5.61
N TYR A 104 9.91 -17.64 4.98
CA TYR A 104 10.72 -16.46 4.71
C TYR A 104 11.30 -15.83 5.99
N PHE A 105 10.49 -15.65 7.05
CA PHE A 105 10.98 -15.12 8.32
C PHE A 105 12.04 -16.02 8.97
N LYS A 106 11.83 -17.34 8.94
CA LYS A 106 12.80 -18.31 9.45
C LYS A 106 14.14 -18.23 8.71
N GLU A 107 14.12 -18.06 7.39
CA GLU A 107 15.33 -17.92 6.56
C GLU A 107 16.09 -16.61 6.83
N ASN A 108 15.39 -15.57 7.31
CA ASN A 108 15.98 -14.27 7.64
C ASN A 108 16.26 -14.10 9.14
N TYR A 109 16.14 -15.17 9.95
CA TYR A 109 16.35 -15.14 11.41
C TYR A 109 15.47 -14.12 12.17
N GLU A 110 14.30 -13.81 11.61
CA GLU A 110 13.38 -12.82 12.17
C GLU A 110 12.21 -13.47 12.91
N SER A 111 11.73 -12.80 13.97
CA SER A 111 10.53 -13.25 14.68
C SER A 111 9.27 -12.86 13.89
N LEU A 112 8.36 -13.82 13.72
CA LEU A 112 7.11 -13.55 13.03
C LEU A 112 6.09 -12.94 14.00
N ASN A 113 5.72 -11.68 13.78
CA ASN A 113 4.63 -11.03 14.48
C ASN A 113 3.53 -10.61 13.49
N TYR A 114 2.30 -11.07 13.72
CA TYR A 114 1.16 -10.65 12.91
C TYR A 114 -0.11 -10.49 13.73
N LYS A 115 -0.94 -9.52 13.33
CA LYS A 115 -2.33 -9.39 13.79
C LYS A 115 -3.24 -10.14 12.85
N TYR A 116 -4.27 -10.77 13.40
CA TYR A 116 -5.31 -11.45 12.64
C TYR A 116 -6.67 -10.87 13.02
N GLU A 117 -7.41 -10.44 12.02
CA GLU A 117 -8.75 -9.87 12.18
C GLU A 117 -9.68 -10.53 11.15
N ALA A 118 -10.91 -10.85 11.55
CA ALA A 118 -11.88 -11.47 10.64
C ALA A 118 -13.31 -11.23 11.10
N ASN A 119 -14.20 -11.05 10.13
CA ASN A 119 -15.65 -11.04 10.30
C ASN A 119 -16.24 -12.36 9.72
N GLU A 120 -17.56 -12.43 9.53
CA GLU A 120 -18.24 -13.62 8.98
C GLU A 120 -17.76 -14.01 7.56
N TYR A 121 -17.41 -13.03 6.72
CA TYR A 121 -17.17 -13.18 5.29
C TYR A 121 -15.70 -13.06 4.89
N SER A 122 -14.92 -12.25 5.59
CA SER A 122 -13.54 -11.93 5.21
C SER A 122 -12.67 -11.65 6.44
N GLY A 123 -11.40 -11.37 6.18
CA GLY A 123 -10.46 -10.95 7.21
C GLY A 123 -9.09 -10.62 6.63
N SER A 124 -8.13 -10.41 7.51
CA SER A 124 -6.78 -10.07 7.14
C SER A 124 -5.74 -10.65 8.10
N TYR A 125 -4.52 -10.76 7.59
CA TYR A 125 -3.30 -10.98 8.36
C TYR A 125 -2.37 -9.80 8.13
N TYR A 126 -2.11 -9.00 9.16
CA TYR A 126 -1.18 -7.87 9.09
C TYR A 126 0.15 -8.22 9.74
N PHE A 127 1.20 -8.32 8.92
CA PHE A 127 2.57 -8.64 9.30
C PHE A 127 3.35 -7.35 9.54
N LYS A 128 3.41 -6.94 10.81
CA LYS A 128 3.98 -5.64 11.21
C LYS A 128 5.40 -5.44 10.71
N ASN A 129 6.27 -6.45 10.79
CA ASN A 129 7.66 -6.35 10.37
C ASN A 129 7.84 -6.10 8.86
N LEU A 130 6.82 -6.37 8.05
CA LEU A 130 6.84 -6.20 6.59
C LEU A 130 6.00 -5.02 6.10
N GLU A 131 5.22 -4.40 7.00
CA GLU A 131 4.11 -3.54 6.61
C GLU A 131 3.20 -4.20 5.55
N LEU A 132 3.05 -5.53 5.63
CA LEU A 132 2.35 -6.37 4.65
C LEU A 132 1.00 -6.82 5.21
N THR A 133 -0.07 -6.53 4.50
CA THR A 133 -1.41 -7.04 4.79
C THR A 133 -1.82 -8.06 3.74
N ILE A 134 -2.22 -9.25 4.20
CA ILE A 134 -2.85 -10.29 3.37
C ILE A 134 -4.32 -10.34 3.71
N PHE A 135 -5.15 -9.87 2.78
CA PHE A 135 -6.59 -9.98 2.88
C PHE A 135 -7.04 -11.38 2.44
N PHE A 136 -8.17 -11.85 2.96
CA PHE A 136 -8.82 -13.05 2.45
C PHE A 136 -10.35 -12.97 2.55
N GLU A 137 -11.02 -13.67 1.62
CA GLU A 137 -12.43 -14.04 1.72
C GLU A 137 -12.59 -15.49 2.21
N LYS A 138 -13.70 -15.75 2.91
CA LYS A 138 -14.09 -17.09 3.35
C LYS A 138 -14.97 -17.74 2.30
N CYS A 139 -14.41 -18.73 1.60
CA CYS A 139 -15.13 -19.55 0.64
C CYS A 139 -15.38 -20.94 1.24
N GLY A 140 -16.52 -21.10 1.92
CA GLY A 140 -16.86 -22.31 2.67
C GLY A 140 -15.86 -22.55 3.81
N ARG A 141 -15.16 -23.69 3.78
CA ARG A 141 -14.14 -24.03 4.80
C ARG A 141 -12.75 -23.45 4.50
N LYS A 142 -12.57 -22.80 3.35
CA LYS A 142 -11.29 -22.24 2.91
C LYS A 142 -11.28 -20.73 3.04
N LYS A 143 -10.07 -20.18 3.20
CA LYS A 143 -9.81 -18.75 3.10
C LYS A 143 -8.98 -18.54 1.85
N ILE A 144 -9.46 -17.70 0.93
CA ILE A 144 -8.79 -17.42 -0.34
C ILE A 144 -8.28 -15.99 -0.28
N VAL A 145 -7.00 -15.78 -0.56
CA VAL A 145 -6.40 -14.45 -0.61
C VAL A 145 -7.06 -13.66 -1.73
N ASP A 146 -7.61 -12.51 -1.38
CA ASP A 146 -8.31 -11.58 -2.28
C ASP A 146 -7.56 -10.23 -2.43
N GLY A 147 -6.60 -9.95 -1.55
CA GLY A 147 -5.75 -8.76 -1.63
C GLY A 147 -4.39 -8.93 -0.96
N ILE A 148 -3.37 -8.25 -1.50
CA ILE A 148 -2.03 -8.18 -0.94
C ILE A 148 -1.59 -6.72 -0.99
N ASP A 149 -1.45 -6.10 0.17
CA ASP A 149 -1.02 -4.72 0.28
C ASP A 149 0.30 -4.63 1.03
N ILE A 150 1.23 -3.84 0.51
CA ILE A 150 2.45 -3.46 1.21
C ILE A 150 2.51 -1.95 1.39
N SER A 151 2.54 -1.51 2.63
CA SER A 151 2.58 -0.10 3.00
C SER A 151 4.03 0.36 3.17
N LEU A 152 4.27 1.61 2.83
CA LEU A 152 5.48 2.32 3.25
C LEU A 152 5.25 2.98 4.61
N PRO A 153 6.32 3.23 5.39
CA PRO A 153 6.21 4.03 6.60
C PRO A 153 5.53 5.37 6.30
N TYR A 154 4.62 5.82 7.18
CA TYR A 154 4.03 7.14 7.05
C TYR A 154 5.10 8.22 7.28
N GLU A 155 4.90 9.39 6.70
CA GLU A 155 5.72 10.57 6.95
C GLU A 155 4.82 11.79 7.21
N ASP A 156 5.35 12.73 7.98
CA ASP A 156 4.62 13.92 8.41
C ASP A 156 4.73 15.06 7.40
N ASN A 157 3.78 16.00 7.46
CA ASN A 157 3.80 17.28 6.74
C ASN A 157 4.02 17.16 5.21
N PRO A 158 3.17 16.42 4.49
CA PRO A 158 3.32 16.24 3.04
C PRO A 158 3.17 17.54 2.26
N ASN A 159 4.04 17.76 1.27
CA ASN A 159 3.97 18.94 0.40
C ASN A 159 2.96 18.75 -0.74
N ILE A 160 1.74 19.23 -0.54
CA ILE A 160 0.61 19.10 -1.48
C ILE A 160 0.91 19.72 -2.85
N LEU A 161 1.61 20.86 -2.87
CA LEU A 161 1.95 21.53 -4.13
C LEU A 161 2.88 20.67 -4.97
N ASP A 162 3.84 19.98 -4.33
CA ASP A 162 4.76 19.10 -5.03
C ASP A 162 4.07 17.81 -5.48
N VAL A 163 3.13 17.26 -4.69
CA VAL A 163 2.25 16.17 -5.13
C VAL A 163 1.50 16.57 -6.40
N GLY A 164 0.87 17.74 -6.41
CA GLY A 164 0.13 18.27 -7.56
C GLY A 164 1.00 18.46 -8.80
N LYS A 165 2.25 18.92 -8.65
CA LYS A 165 3.21 19.03 -9.76
C LYS A 165 3.62 17.67 -10.32
N ILE A 166 3.99 16.72 -9.44
CA ILE A 166 4.46 15.39 -9.83
C ILE A 166 3.36 14.63 -10.59
N LEU A 167 2.13 14.68 -10.07
CA LEU A 167 0.97 13.99 -10.64
C LEU A 167 0.22 14.81 -11.69
N LYS A 168 0.70 16.01 -12.02
CA LYS A 168 0.07 16.95 -12.97
C LYS A 168 -1.42 17.17 -12.67
N LEU A 169 -1.75 17.37 -11.39
CA LEU A 169 -3.10 17.55 -10.88
C LEU A 169 -3.33 19.01 -10.53
N ASP A 170 -3.90 19.77 -11.47
CA ASP A 170 -4.22 21.18 -11.24
C ASP A 170 -5.25 21.39 -10.13
N THR A 171 -6.16 20.43 -9.93
CA THR A 171 -7.12 20.43 -8.81
C THR A 171 -6.43 20.58 -7.46
N LEU A 172 -5.24 20.00 -7.28
CA LEU A 172 -4.48 20.07 -6.03
C LEU A 172 -3.86 21.45 -5.75
N LYS A 173 -3.77 22.33 -6.75
CA LYS A 173 -3.23 23.69 -6.59
C LYS A 173 -4.22 24.65 -5.93
N ASN A 174 -5.53 24.40 -6.09
CA ASN A 174 -6.60 25.31 -5.68
C ASN A 174 -7.51 24.71 -4.60
N ILE A 175 -7.05 23.68 -3.88
CA ILE A 175 -7.91 22.91 -2.97
C ILE A 175 -8.50 23.73 -1.82
N PHE A 176 -7.85 24.83 -1.46
CA PHE A 176 -8.24 25.79 -0.42
C PHE A 176 -8.76 27.12 -0.96
N ASN A 177 -8.82 27.28 -2.30
CA ASN A 177 -9.24 28.53 -2.95
C ASN A 177 -10.68 28.48 -3.49
N ASN A 178 -11.51 27.54 -3.02
CA ASN A 178 -12.90 27.47 -3.43
C ASN A 178 -13.77 28.21 -2.41
N ASP A 179 -13.89 29.52 -2.60
CA ASP A 179 -15.00 30.33 -2.10
C ASP A 179 -16.33 29.92 -2.75
#